data_AF-A0A2G9PXH9-F1
#
_entry.id   AF-A0A2G9PXH9-F1
#
_cell.length_a   1.000
_cell.length_b   1.000
_cell.length_c   1.000
_cell.angle_alpha   90.00
_cell.angle_beta   90.00
_cell.angle_gamma   90.00
#
_symmetry.space_group_name_H-M   'P 1'
#
loop_
_entity.id
_entity.type
_entity.pdbx_description
1 polymer ?
#
loop_
_entity_poly.entity_id
_entity_poly.type
_entity_poly.pdbx_seq_one_letter_code
_entity_poly.pdbx_strand_id
1 'polypeptide(L)'
;MKENVSFSFGPIALMNKIDKKFNFFEIIFGGLGGKAKNLLESAKLFVYNKLADSISINRILELYSFELLNEIGFKDEISDRTLYRYLERIGNNYKFLMENYQKFLKMNNLISAVLHK
;
A
#
# COMPACT_ATOMS: atom_id res chain seq x y z
N MET A 1 -19.61 18.05 -14.29
CA MET A 1 -20.41 17.20 -13.38
C MET A 1 -19.43 16.28 -12.67
N LYS A 2 -19.58 16.04 -11.36
CA LYS A 2 -18.88 14.91 -10.73
C LYS A 2 -19.46 13.64 -11.36
N GLU A 3 -18.64 12.89 -12.08
CA GLU A 3 -19.07 11.61 -12.63
C GLU A 3 -19.29 10.62 -11.49
N ASN A 4 -20.30 9.77 -11.61
CA ASN A 4 -20.50 8.71 -10.63
C ASN A 4 -19.36 7.71 -10.80
N VAL A 5 -18.53 7.60 -9.77
CA VAL A 5 -17.40 6.67 -9.76
C VAL A 5 -17.77 5.41 -8.98
N SER A 6 -17.49 4.24 -9.56
CA SER A 6 -17.54 2.96 -8.87
C SER A 6 -16.14 2.38 -8.75
N PHE A 7 -15.74 1.99 -7.53
CA PHE A 7 -14.49 1.27 -7.27
C PHE A 7 -14.73 0.19 -6.22
N SER A 8 -13.88 -0.84 -6.23
CA SER A 8 -14.01 -1.95 -5.28
C SER A 8 -13.66 -1.48 -3.86
N PHE A 9 -14.65 -1.48 -2.97
CA PHE A 9 -14.46 -1.06 -1.58
C PHE A 9 -13.91 -2.19 -0.68
N GLY A 10 -14.09 -3.45 -1.07
CA GLY A 10 -13.63 -4.62 -0.30
C GLY A 10 -12.14 -4.59 0.06
N PRO A 11 -11.24 -4.35 -0.90
CA PRO A 11 -9.81 -4.17 -0.65
C PRO A 11 -9.49 -3.03 0.32
N ILE A 12 -10.17 -1.88 0.20
CA ILE A 12 -10.01 -0.73 1.11
C ILE A 12 -10.41 -1.13 2.52
N ALA A 13 -11.58 -1.76 2.68
CA ALA A 13 -12.06 -2.22 3.98
C ALA A 13 -11.10 -3.22 4.64
N LEU A 14 -10.54 -4.15 3.85
CA LEU A 14 -9.56 -5.12 4.35
C LEU A 14 -8.26 -4.43 4.79
N MET A 15 -7.71 -3.56 3.95
CA MET A 15 -6.52 -2.76 4.26
C MET A 15 -6.72 -1.95 5.53
N ASN A 16 -7.83 -1.22 5.64
CA ASN A 16 -8.16 -0.39 6.80
C ASN A 16 -8.31 -1.22 8.08
N LYS A 17 -8.91 -2.40 7.99
CA LYS A 17 -9.05 -3.31 9.14
C LYS A 17 -7.69 -3.80 9.64
N ILE A 18 -6.81 -4.18 8.72
CA ILE A 18 -5.45 -4.65 9.05
C ILE A 18 -4.61 -3.49 9.62
N ASP A 19 -4.63 -2.33 8.96
CA ASP A 19 -3.86 -1.16 9.36
C ASP A 19 -4.32 -0.65 10.73
N LYS A 20 -5.64 -0.57 10.97
CA LYS A 20 -6.19 -0.18 12.28
C LYS A 20 -5.81 -1.14 13.40
N LYS A 21 -5.76 -2.45 13.13
CA LYS A 21 -5.47 -3.46 14.15
C LYS A 21 -3.97 -3.51 14.49
N PHE A 22 -3.11 -3.34 13.50
CA PHE A 22 -1.69 -3.64 13.66
C PHE A 22 -0.73 -2.51 13.27
N ASN A 23 -1.22 -1.37 12.81
CA ASN A 23 -0.42 -0.30 12.21
C ASN A 23 0.48 -0.83 11.07
N PHE A 24 -0.10 -1.73 10.25
CA PHE A 24 0.64 -2.56 9.31
C PHE A 24 1.47 -1.73 8.32
N PHE A 25 0.87 -0.74 7.67
CA PHE A 25 1.59 0.00 6.63
C PHE A 25 2.74 0.83 7.21
N GLU A 26 2.58 1.40 8.40
CA GLU A 26 3.66 2.12 9.08
C GLU A 26 4.77 1.17 9.55
N ILE A 27 4.46 -0.02 10.07
CA ILE A 27 5.51 -0.98 10.46
C ILE A 27 6.31 -1.46 9.25
N ILE A 28 5.63 -1.73 8.12
CA ILE A 28 6.27 -2.30 6.94
C ILE A 28 7.04 -1.24 6.14
N PHE A 29 6.38 -0.11 5.82
CA PHE A 29 6.91 0.92 4.93
C PHE A 29 7.48 2.13 5.69
N GLY A 30 7.24 2.24 7.00
CA GLY A 30 7.82 3.26 7.84
C GLY A 30 9.35 3.23 7.77
N GLY A 31 9.95 4.42 7.83
CA GLY A 31 11.39 4.59 7.62
C GLY A 31 11.84 4.66 6.16
N LEU A 32 11.02 4.24 5.18
CA LEU A 32 11.31 4.50 3.76
C LEU A 32 11.01 5.94 3.34
N GLY A 33 10.14 6.63 4.08
CA GLY A 33 9.56 7.93 3.72
C GLY A 33 10.59 9.03 3.46
N GLY A 34 11.53 9.29 4.37
CA GLY A 34 12.42 10.45 4.25
C GLY A 34 11.64 11.72 3.86
N LYS A 35 12.00 12.36 2.72
CA LYS A 35 11.27 13.53 2.17
C LYS A 35 10.06 13.18 1.27
N ALA A 36 9.75 11.91 1.05
CA ALA A 36 8.68 11.46 0.15
C ALA A 36 7.32 11.49 0.86
N LYS A 37 6.57 12.58 0.66
CA LYS A 37 5.31 12.86 1.36
C LYS A 37 4.21 11.81 1.12
N ASN A 38 4.15 11.21 -0.08
CA ASN A 38 3.07 10.28 -0.44
C ASN A 38 3.56 8.83 -0.64
N LEU A 39 4.70 8.46 -0.04
CA LEU A 39 5.27 7.12 -0.20
C LEU A 39 4.36 6.06 0.42
N LEU A 40 3.79 6.35 1.60
CA LEU A 40 2.91 5.42 2.30
C LEU A 40 1.60 5.20 1.54
N GLU A 41 1.00 6.27 1.04
CA GLU A 41 -0.21 6.25 0.22
C GLU A 41 0.05 5.51 -1.10
N SER A 42 1.23 5.67 -1.70
CA SER A 42 1.62 4.92 -2.90
C SER A 42 1.81 3.43 -2.62
N ALA A 43 2.32 3.06 -1.45
CA ALA A 43 2.38 1.67 -1.01
C ALA A 43 0.97 1.08 -0.82
N LYS A 44 0.07 1.84 -0.17
CA LYS A 44 -1.35 1.46 -0.02
C LYS A 44 -2.04 1.30 -1.38
N LEU A 45 -1.80 2.19 -2.34
CA LEU A 45 -2.32 2.09 -3.71
C LEU A 45 -1.81 0.86 -4.44
N PHE A 46 -0.54 0.52 -4.27
CA PHE A 46 0.03 -0.69 -4.86
C PHE A 46 -0.59 -1.96 -4.29
N VAL A 47 -0.80 -2.01 -2.96
CA VAL A 47 -1.48 -3.14 -2.31
C VAL A 47 -2.94 -3.20 -2.74
N TYR A 48 -3.65 -2.07 -2.78
CA TYR A 48 -5.00 -1.99 -3.32
C TYR A 48 -5.08 -2.58 -4.72
N ASN A 49 -4.19 -2.13 -5.62
CA ASN A 49 -4.13 -2.62 -6.99
C ASN A 49 -3.99 -4.15 -7.02
N LYS A 50 -3.13 -4.72 -6.18
CA LYS A 50 -2.94 -6.18 -6.11
C LYS A 50 -4.13 -6.95 -5.54
N LEU A 51 -4.95 -6.33 -4.71
CA LEU A 51 -6.15 -6.93 -4.12
C LEU A 51 -7.42 -6.73 -4.97
N ALA A 52 -7.44 -5.69 -5.81
CA ALA A 52 -8.54 -5.36 -6.70
C ALA A 52 -8.27 -5.92 -8.11
N ASP A 53 -8.00 -5.03 -9.07
CA ASP A 53 -7.99 -5.35 -10.50
C ASP A 53 -6.62 -5.81 -11.02
N SER A 54 -5.57 -5.68 -10.21
CA SER A 54 -4.16 -5.98 -10.53
C SER A 54 -3.74 -5.48 -11.91
N ILE A 55 -4.17 -4.27 -12.27
CA ILE A 55 -3.82 -3.63 -13.53
C ILE A 55 -2.34 -3.27 -13.59
N SER A 56 -1.85 -3.04 -14.80
CA SER A 56 -0.48 -2.57 -15.03
C SER A 56 -0.24 -1.24 -14.30
N ILE A 57 0.95 -1.11 -13.69
CA ILE A 57 1.33 0.08 -12.92
C ILE A 57 1.17 1.36 -13.74
N ASN A 58 1.50 1.29 -15.04
CA ASN A 58 1.43 2.45 -15.93
C ASN A 58 0.00 2.91 -16.28
N ARG A 59 -1.03 2.18 -15.86
CA ARG A 59 -2.44 2.51 -16.08
C ARG A 59 -3.17 2.84 -14.79
N ILE A 60 -2.48 2.82 -13.65
CA ILE A 60 -3.11 3.03 -12.33
C ILE A 60 -3.80 4.39 -12.28
N LEU A 61 -3.10 5.47 -12.65
CA LEU A 61 -3.69 6.82 -12.57
C LEU A 61 -4.62 7.16 -13.74
N GLU A 62 -4.56 6.38 -14.83
CA GLU A 62 -5.53 6.45 -15.93
C GLU A 62 -6.88 5.85 -15.52
N LEU A 63 -6.87 4.75 -14.77
CA LEU A 63 -8.06 3.95 -14.48
C LEU A 63 -8.65 4.18 -13.09
N TYR A 64 -7.84 4.58 -12.12
CA TYR A 64 -8.30 4.85 -10.76
C TYR A 64 -8.65 6.33 -10.58
N SER A 65 -9.91 6.55 -10.24
CA SER A 65 -10.45 7.87 -9.90
C SER A 65 -9.72 8.55 -8.73
N PHE A 66 -9.80 9.88 -8.69
CA PHE A 66 -9.33 10.65 -7.55
C PHE A 66 -10.07 10.31 -6.25
N GLU A 67 -11.37 9.99 -6.31
CA GLU A 67 -12.15 9.54 -5.14
C GLU A 67 -11.53 8.32 -4.48
N LEU A 68 -11.15 7.30 -5.25
CA LEU A 68 -10.44 6.12 -4.75
C LEU A 68 -9.07 6.50 -4.14
N LEU A 69 -8.31 7.37 -4.80
CA LEU A 69 -7.03 7.84 -4.28
C LEU A 69 -7.20 8.57 -2.93
N ASN A 70 -8.26 9.37 -2.80
CA ASN A 70 -8.59 10.06 -1.56
C ASN A 70 -8.97 9.07 -0.44
N GLU A 71 -9.75 8.03 -0.72
CA GLU A 71 -10.03 6.95 0.24
C GLU A 71 -8.77 6.20 0.70
N ILE A 72 -7.75 6.11 -0.16
CA ILE A 72 -6.44 5.52 0.17
C ILE A 72 -5.58 6.47 1.04
N GLY A 73 -5.84 7.77 0.98
CA GLY A 73 -5.19 8.80 1.80
C GLY A 73 -4.45 9.89 1.01
N PHE A 74 -4.52 9.89 -0.33
CA PHE A 74 -3.97 10.99 -1.13
C PHE A 74 -4.80 12.26 -0.93
N LYS A 75 -4.14 13.37 -0.57
CA LYS A 75 -4.81 14.67 -0.38
C LYS A 75 -4.93 15.48 -1.68
N ASP A 76 -3.99 15.26 -2.58
CA ASP A 76 -3.85 15.97 -3.84
C ASP A 76 -3.61 14.95 -4.95
N GLU A 77 -3.85 15.36 -6.20
CA GLU A 77 -3.49 14.55 -7.36
C GLU A 77 -1.98 14.25 -7.37
N ILE A 78 -1.64 13.04 -7.79
CA ILE A 78 -0.26 12.59 -7.94
C ILE A 78 0.04 12.41 -9.42
N SER A 79 1.25 12.77 -9.85
CA SER A 79 1.70 12.48 -11.22
C SER A 79 2.21 11.06 -11.35
N ASP A 80 2.09 10.46 -12.54
CA ASP A 80 2.66 9.16 -12.89
C ASP A 80 4.14 9.06 -12.50
N ARG A 81 4.93 10.08 -12.85
CA ARG A 81 6.36 10.15 -12.54
C ARG A 81 6.63 10.03 -11.04
N THR A 82 5.82 10.69 -10.22
CA THR A 82 5.96 10.65 -8.76
C THR A 82 5.58 9.27 -8.23
N LEU A 83 4.46 8.72 -8.69
CA LEU A 83 4.01 7.37 -8.31
C LEU A 83 5.09 6.33 -8.65
N TYR A 84 5.60 6.33 -9.89
CA TYR A 84 6.62 5.37 -10.33
C TYR A 84 7.90 5.47 -9.52
N ARG A 85 8.36 6.67 -9.18
CA ARG A 85 9.54 6.87 -8.31
C ARG A 85 9.33 6.30 -6.91
N TYR A 86 8.13 6.42 -6.36
CA TYR A 86 7.84 5.85 -5.04
C TYR A 86 7.75 4.32 -5.10
N LEU A 87 7.14 3.76 -6.14
CA LEU A 87 7.10 2.30 -6.35
C LEU A 87 8.49 1.72 -6.63
N GLU A 88 9.32 2.40 -7.42
CA GLU A 88 10.72 2.05 -7.65
C GLU A 88 11.50 2.07 -6.34
N ARG A 89 11.33 3.11 -5.52
CA ARG A 89 11.96 3.19 -4.19
C ARG A 89 11.54 2.04 -3.28
N ILE A 90 10.25 1.67 -3.28
CA ILE A 90 9.74 0.50 -2.55
C ILE A 90 10.45 -0.77 -3.05
N GLY A 91 10.50 -0.98 -4.37
CA GLY A 91 11.17 -2.13 -4.98
C GLY A 91 12.66 -2.21 -4.66
N ASN A 92 13.39 -1.10 -4.75
CA ASN A 92 14.82 -1.02 -4.45
C ASN A 92 15.13 -1.32 -2.97
N ASN A 93 14.16 -1.19 -2.07
CA ASN A 93 14.30 -1.46 -0.64
C ASN A 93 13.61 -2.77 -0.21
N TYR A 94 13.38 -3.72 -1.12
CA TYR A 94 12.65 -4.96 -0.81
C TYR A 94 13.23 -5.74 0.38
N LYS A 95 14.56 -5.77 0.57
CA LYS A 95 15.19 -6.47 1.71
C LYS A 95 14.74 -5.89 3.05
N PHE A 96 14.73 -4.56 3.15
CA PHE A 96 14.25 -3.84 4.32
C PHE A 96 12.76 -4.12 4.57
N LEU A 97 11.94 -4.11 3.52
CA LEU A 97 10.52 -4.43 3.63
C LEU A 97 10.30 -5.86 4.11
N MET A 98 11.06 -6.83 3.60
CA MET A 98 10.99 -8.22 4.02
C MET A 98 11.42 -8.40 5.48
N GLU A 99 12.47 -7.71 5.93
CA GLU A 99 12.87 -7.72 7.33
C GLU A 99 11.78 -7.15 8.24
N ASN A 100 11.17 -6.02 7.87
CA ASN A 100 10.06 -5.44 8.61
C ASN A 100 8.84 -6.36 8.63
N TYR A 101 8.56 -7.05 7.52
CA TYR A 101 7.48 -8.03 7.46
C TYR A 101 7.74 -9.22 8.40
N GLN A 102 8.97 -9.74 8.44
CA GLN A 102 9.33 -10.80 9.38
C GLN A 102 9.24 -10.33 10.84
N LYS A 103 9.68 -9.10 11.14
CA LYS A 103 9.52 -8.49 12.48
C LYS A 103 8.05 -8.35 12.84
N PHE A 104 7.22 -7.84 11.93
CA PHE A 104 5.78 -7.73 12.08
C PHE A 104 5.14 -9.06 12.45
N LEU A 105 5.46 -10.14 11.73
CA LEU A 105 4.92 -11.46 12.01
C LEU A 105 5.33 -11.97 13.40
N LYS A 106 6.60 -11.80 13.78
CA LYS A 106 7.11 -12.18 15.11
C LYS A 106 6.41 -11.42 16.23
N MET A 107 6.34 -10.09 16.13
CA MET A 107 5.76 -9.22 17.15
C MET A 107 4.28 -9.50 17.40
N ASN A 108 3.57 -9.99 16.39
CA ASN A 108 2.14 -10.27 16.46
C ASN A 108 1.81 -11.76 16.65
N ASN A 109 2.81 -12.60 16.94
CA ASN A 109 2.65 -14.06 17.08
C ASN A 109 1.96 -14.73 15.88
N LEU A 110 2.27 -14.26 14.67
CA LEU A 110 1.71 -14.77 13.41
C LEU A 110 2.62 -15.81 12.74
N ILE A 111 3.66 -16.25 13.44
CA ILE A 111 4.57 -17.32 13.00
C ILE A 111 4.16 -18.61 13.71
N SER A 112 3.94 -19.67 12.94
CA SER A 112 3.74 -20.99 13.52
C SER A 112 5.05 -21.49 14.12
N ALA A 113 5.02 -22.02 15.34
CA ALA A 113 6.11 -22.84 15.83
C ALA A 113 6.21 -24.04 14.90
N VAL A 114 7.33 -24.18 14.18
CA VAL A 114 7.62 -25.42 13.47
C VAL A 114 7.81 -26.48 14.55
N LEU A 115 6.76 -27.22 14.86
CA LEU A 115 6.82 -28.44 15.65
C LEU A 115 7.58 -29.46 14.80
N HIS A 116 8.91 -29.49 14.95
CA HIS A 116 9.66 -30.68 14.61
C HIS A 116 9.17 -31.80 15.55
N LYS A 117 8.28 -32.64 15.03
CA LYS A 117 8.02 -33.98 15.54
C LYS A 117 8.99 -34.95 14.89
#